data_AF-A0A963WLG2-F1
#
_entry.id   AF-A0A963WLG2-F1
#
_cell.length_a   1.000
_cell.length_b   1.000
_cell.length_c   1.000
_cell.angle_alpha   90.00
_cell.angle_beta   90.00
_cell.angle_gamma   90.00
#
_symmetry.space_group_name_H-M   'P 1'
#
loop_
_entity.id
_entity.type
_entity.pdbx_description
1 polymer ?
#
loop_
_entity_poly.entity_id
_entity_poly.type
_entity_poly.pdbx_seq_one_letter_code
_entity_poly.pdbx_strand_id
1 'polypeptide(L)' 'MTKVMEGVRILEVAQHTFVPSAGAILADWGADVI' A
#
# COMPACT_ATOMS: atom_id res chain seq x y z
N MET A 1 16.12 9.51 0.74
CA MET A 1 15.15 9.26 -0.36
C MET A 1 13.77 9.46 0.23
N THR A 2 12.97 10.39 -0.30
CA THR A 2 11.63 10.70 0.26
C THR A 2 10.67 9.54 -0.01
N LYS A 3 9.91 9.13 1.01
CA LYS A 3 8.84 8.14 0.86
C LYS A 3 7.59 8.84 0.32
N VAL A 4 7.28 8.60 -0.95
CA VAL A 4 6.24 9.36 -1.68
C VAL A 4 4.82 9.09 -1.17
N MET A 5 4.61 8.01 -0.40
CA MET A 5 3.31 7.65 0.18
C MET A 5 3.22 7.93 1.68
N GLU A 6 4.21 8.60 2.27
CA GLU A 6 4.22 8.89 3.71
C GLU A 6 2.98 9.72 4.12
N GLY A 7 2.24 9.22 5.12
CA GLY A 7 0.99 9.83 5.61
C GLY A 7 -0.29 9.38 4.89
N VAL A 8 -0.20 8.55 3.84
CA VAL A 8 -1.37 7.98 3.15
C VAL A 8 -1.82 6.69 3.85
N ARG A 9 -3.13 6.57 4.11
CA ARG A 9 -3.76 5.35 4.65
C ARG A 9 -4.64 4.70 3.60
N ILE A 10 -4.52 3.39 3.42
CA ILE A 10 -5.21 2.59 2.42
C ILE A 10 -5.92 1.44 3.11
N LEU A 11 -7.19 1.21 2.74
CA LEU A 11 -7.95 0.04 3.15
C LEU A 11 -7.97 -0.97 2.00
N GLU A 12 -7.31 -2.11 2.20
CA GLU A 12 -7.23 -3.23 1.27
C GLU A 12 -8.39 -4.20 1.54
N VAL A 13 -9.45 -4.12 0.73
CA VAL A 13 -10.60 -5.03 0.84
C VAL A 13 -10.51 -6.25 -0.08
N ALA A 14 -9.49 -6.28 -0.94
CA ALA A 14 -9.32 -7.35 -1.91
C ALA A 14 -8.59 -8.54 -1.29
N GLN A 15 -9.04 -9.75 -1.62
CA GLN A 15 -8.52 -10.97 -0.98
C GLN A 15 -7.61 -11.80 -1.89
N HIS A 16 -7.57 -11.51 -3.20
CA HIS A 16 -6.90 -12.38 -4.18
C HIS A 16 -6.14 -11.63 -5.28
N THR A 17 -5.11 -12.32 -5.78
CA THR A 17 -4.31 -12.01 -6.97
C THR A 17 -3.63 -10.64 -6.96
N PHE A 18 -4.13 -9.69 -7.74
CA PHE A 18 -3.33 -8.54 -8.18
C PHE A 18 -3.37 -7.36 -7.23
N VAL A 19 -4.52 -7.13 -6.60
CA VAL A 19 -4.71 -5.98 -5.72
C VAL A 19 -3.86 -6.09 -4.45
N PRO A 20 -3.73 -7.27 -3.78
CA PRO A 20 -2.83 -7.42 -2.63
C PRO A 20 -1.36 -7.16 -2.95
N SER A 21 -0.93 -7.46 -4.18
CA SER A 21 0.44 -7.15 -4.63
C SER A 21 0.66 -5.65 -4.81
N ALA A 22 -0.36 -4.92 -5.25
CA ALA A 22 -0.30 -3.46 -5.33
C ALA A 22 -0.22 -2.82 -3.94
N GLY A 23 -1.01 -3.31 -2.97
CA GLY A 23 -0.93 -2.89 -1.57
C GLY A 23 0.48 -3.02 -0.99
N ALA A 24 1.17 -4.14 -1.26
CA ALA A 24 2.56 -4.34 -0.83
C ALA A 24 3.54 -3.30 -1.39
N ILE A 25 3.45 -2.97 -2.69
CA ILE A 25 4.31 -1.95 -3.31
C ILE A 25 4.04 -0.55 -2.71
N LEU A 26 2.77 -0.23 -2.46
CA LEU A 26 2.41 1.06 -1.86
C LEU A 26 2.90 1.17 -0.42
N ALA A 27 2.91 0.07 0.34
CA ALA A 27 3.48 0.01 1.68
C ALA A 27 5.00 0.25 1.67
N ASP A 28 5.73 -0.33 0.71
CA ASP A 28 7.18 -0.08 0.56
C ASP A 28 7.48 1.41 0.36
N TRP A 29 6.60 2.09 -0.39
CA TRP A 29 6.68 3.53 -0.64
C TRP A 29 6.22 4.41 0.53
N GLY A 30 5.71 3.83 1.61
CA GLY A 30 5.41 4.52 2.87
C GLY A 30 3.93 4.63 3.25
N ALA A 31 3.02 3.98 2.52
CA ALA A 31 1.61 3.94 2.88
C ALA A 31 1.37 3.04 4.11
N ASP A 32 0.37 3.39 4.91
CA ASP A 32 -0.21 2.52 5.94
C ASP A 32 -1.38 1.74 5.30
N VAL A 33 -1.15 0.47 4.98
CA VAL A 33 -2.12 -0.42 4.30
C VAL A 33 -2.70 -1.40 5.32
N ILE A 34 -4.03 -1.39 5.45
CA ILE A 34 -4.81 -2.16 6.45
C ILE A 34 -5.79 -3.07 5.74
#